data_AF-A1RW06-F1
#
_entry.id   AF-A1RW06-F1
#
_cell.length_a   1.000
_cell.length_b   1.000
_cell.length_c   1.000
_cell.angle_alpha   90.00
_cell.angle_beta   90.00
_cell.angle_gamma   90.00
#
_symmetry.space_group_name_H-M   'P 1'
#
loop_
_entity.id
_entity.type
_entity.pdbx_description
1 polymer ?
#
loop_
_entity_poly.entity_id
_entity_poly.type
_entity_poly.pdbx_seq_one_letter_code
_entity_poly.pdbx_strand_id
1 'polypeptide(L)'
;MSVTWVLRKALELGVFSVYRLARLSPFSNSTVYYAVERLSREGAVRCASGVCKTEAGAYLAYYRSFGCDDILTAAVRREFGKFDRDEICSFFELMRGMRGGTWLDLAAVAVLRGARNRLVAAVAAKYGVEIDGLHRGIYINGVFAGYCKRCGLVVLPCRIER
;
A
#
# COMPACT_ATOMS: atom_id res chain seq x y z
N MET A 1 22.57 3.13 -2.71
CA MET A 1 22.70 1.71 -2.32
C MET A 1 22.05 1.41 -0.96
N SER A 2 22.38 2.14 0.12
CA SER A 2 21.81 1.89 1.46
C SER A 2 20.30 2.12 1.56
N VAL A 3 19.77 3.21 0.99
CA VAL A 3 18.33 3.52 1.00
C VAL A 3 17.51 2.42 0.31
N THR A 4 17.98 1.95 -0.84
CA THR A 4 17.34 0.88 -1.62
C THR A 4 17.32 -0.46 -0.86
N TRP A 5 18.39 -0.78 -0.13
CA TRP A 5 18.43 -1.96 0.74
C TRP A 5 17.47 -1.82 1.93
N VAL A 6 17.45 -0.66 2.58
CA VAL A 6 16.54 -0.37 3.71
C VAL A 6 15.08 -0.41 3.26
N LEU A 7 14.76 0.13 2.09
CA LEU A 7 13.42 0.06 1.50
C LEU A 7 12.97 -1.38 1.26
N ARG A 8 13.83 -2.21 0.66
CA ARG A 8 13.55 -3.63 0.45
C ARG A 8 13.29 -4.35 1.77
N LYS A 9 14.15 -4.16 2.77
CA LYS A 9 13.98 -4.78 4.08
C LYS A 9 12.78 -4.27 4.85
N ALA A 10 12.47 -2.97 4.76
CA ALA A 10 11.27 -2.40 5.32
C ALA A 10 10.03 -3.09 4.73
N LEU A 11 9.99 -3.28 3.41
CA LEU A 11 8.87 -3.95 2.74
C LEU A 11 8.79 -5.45 3.05
N GLU A 12 9.92 -6.16 3.13
CA GLU A 12 9.95 -7.56 3.56
C GLU A 12 9.39 -7.74 4.97
N LEU A 13 9.70 -6.82 5.90
CA LEU A 13 9.29 -6.92 7.30
C LEU A 13 7.89 -6.34 7.58
N GLY A 14 7.48 -5.29 6.87
CA GLY A 14 6.23 -4.54 7.07
C GLY A 14 6.23 -3.66 8.33
N VAL A 15 6.52 -4.24 9.50
CA VAL A 15 6.71 -3.55 10.78
C VAL A 15 8.05 -3.96 11.37
N PHE A 16 8.87 -2.98 11.76
CA PHE A 16 10.25 -3.25 12.18
C PHE A 16 10.78 -2.21 13.18
N SER A 17 11.76 -2.62 13.98
CA SER A 17 12.58 -1.70 14.76
C SER A 17 13.79 -1.26 13.93
N VAL A 18 14.07 0.06 13.92
CA VAL A 18 15.25 0.61 13.22
C VAL A 18 16.54 0.02 13.77
N TYR A 19 16.62 -0.15 15.09
CA TYR A 19 17.76 -0.78 15.76
C TYR A 19 17.97 -2.21 15.27
N ARG A 20 16.91 -3.02 15.22
CA ARG A 20 16.99 -4.40 14.73
C ARG A 20 17.39 -4.44 13.25
N LEU A 21 16.85 -3.53 12.44
CA LEU A 21 17.21 -3.42 11.03
C LEU A 21 18.69 -3.06 10.86
N ALA A 22 19.22 -2.15 11.67
CA ALA A 22 20.62 -1.76 11.65
C ALA A 22 21.56 -2.93 12.02
N ARG A 23 21.18 -3.77 12.99
CA ARG A 23 21.96 -4.98 13.33
C ARG A 23 22.03 -6.03 12.22
N LEU A 24 21.02 -6.08 11.35
CA LEU A 24 20.96 -7.00 10.21
C LEU A 24 21.62 -6.43 8.95
N SER A 25 22.01 -5.16 8.99
CA SER A 25 22.47 -4.41 7.84
C SER A 25 23.98 -4.60 7.64
N PRO A 26 24.46 -4.63 6.37
CA PRO A 26 25.88 -4.54 6.08
C PRO A 26 26.44 -3.12 6.23
N PHE A 27 25.59 -2.12 6.53
CA PHE A 27 25.96 -0.71 6.67
C PHE A 27 26.07 -0.30 8.15
N SER A 28 26.81 0.78 8.42
CA SER A 28 26.87 1.38 9.75
C SER A 28 25.48 1.79 10.26
N ASN A 29 25.32 1.81 11.59
CA ASN A 29 24.05 2.22 12.22
C ASN A 29 23.61 3.61 11.73
N SER A 30 24.51 4.60 11.72
CA SER A 30 24.19 5.95 11.23
C SER A 30 23.65 5.96 9.79
N THR A 31 24.21 5.13 8.91
CA THR A 31 23.73 5.00 7.52
C THR A 31 22.31 4.45 7.46
N VAL A 32 21.98 3.47 8.30
CA VAL A 32 20.63 2.88 8.34
C VAL A 32 19.61 3.85 8.92
N TYR A 33 19.96 4.54 10.00
CA TYR A 33 19.08 5.54 10.61
C TYR A 33 18.81 6.70 9.64
N TYR A 34 19.85 7.21 8.97
CA TYR A 34 19.68 8.22 7.92
C TYR A 34 18.77 7.74 6.77
N ALA A 35 18.95 6.49 6.32
CA ALA A 35 18.11 5.93 5.27
C ALA A 35 16.64 5.80 5.70
N VAL A 36 16.38 5.37 6.94
CA VAL A 36 15.02 5.30 7.49
C VAL A 36 14.41 6.69 7.63
N GLU A 37 15.16 7.66 8.15
CA GLU A 37 14.69 9.05 8.26
C GLU A 37 14.35 9.65 6.88
N ARG A 38 15.18 9.40 5.87
CA ARG A 38 14.90 9.79 4.50
C ARG A 38 13.61 9.14 3.98
N LEU A 39 13.45 7.83 4.12
CA LEU A 39 12.22 7.14 3.73
C LEU A 39 11.00 7.65 4.50
N SER A 40 11.18 8.08 5.75
CA SER A 40 10.10 8.68 6.54
C SER A 40 9.67 10.03 5.99
N ARG A 41 10.62 10.90 5.62
CA ARG A 41 10.33 12.18 4.97
C ARG A 41 9.67 12.01 3.60
N GLU A 42 9.99 10.94 2.89
CA GLU A 42 9.38 10.58 1.60
C GLU A 42 8.01 9.89 1.76
N GLY A 43 7.50 9.70 2.99
CA GLY A 43 6.21 9.07 3.27
C GLY A 43 6.18 7.56 3.02
N ALA A 44 7.34 6.93 2.87
CA ALA A 44 7.44 5.49 2.67
C ALA A 44 7.30 4.70 3.98
N VAL A 45 7.78 5.26 5.09
CA VAL A 45 7.66 4.66 6.42
C VAL A 45 7.14 5.68 7.42
N ARG A 46 6.44 5.20 8.45
CA ARG A 46 6.04 6.00 9.60
C ARG A 46 6.62 5.36 10.85
N CYS A 47 7.38 6.13 11.61
CA CYS A 47 8.03 5.67 12.84
C CYS A 47 7.41 6.34 14.07
N ALA A 48 7.07 5.55 15.07
CA ALA A 48 6.59 6.00 16.37
C ALA A 48 7.14 5.08 17.46
N SER A 49 7.61 5.65 18.57
CA SER A 49 8.09 4.91 19.75
C SER A 49 9.11 3.80 19.43
N GLY A 50 10.06 4.07 18.52
CA GLY A 50 11.12 3.12 18.13
C GLY A 50 10.70 1.99 17.17
N VAL A 51 9.44 1.99 16.72
CA VAL A 51 8.89 1.04 15.74
C VAL A 51 8.48 1.80 14.48
N CYS A 52 8.85 1.28 13.32
CA CYS A 52 8.46 1.79 12.02
C CYS A 52 7.51 0.83 11.32
N LYS A 53 6.56 1.39 10.58
CA LYS A 53 5.64 0.66 9.70
C LYS A 53 5.78 1.19 8.27
N THR A 54 5.72 0.29 7.29
CA THR A 54 5.62 0.67 5.87
C THR A 54 4.26 1.25 5.55
N GLU A 55 4.26 2.36 4.82
CA GLU A 55 3.06 3.02 4.30
C GLU A 55 2.99 2.81 2.77
N ALA A 56 1.89 3.23 2.13
CA ALA A 56 1.69 3.08 0.68
C ALA A 56 2.86 3.61 -0.15
N GLY A 57 3.51 4.69 0.31
CA GLY A 57 4.71 5.25 -0.31
C GLY A 57 5.86 4.25 -0.46
N ALA A 58 6.05 3.31 0.48
CA ALA A 58 7.09 2.29 0.37
C ALA A 58 6.82 1.31 -0.76
N TYR A 59 5.56 0.91 -0.95
CA TYR A 59 5.17 -0.02 -2.00
C TYR A 59 5.37 0.61 -3.38
N LEU A 60 4.98 1.89 -3.55
CA LEU A 60 5.24 2.64 -4.78
C LEU A 60 6.74 2.84 -5.03
N ALA A 61 7.50 3.23 -4.00
CA ALA A 61 8.94 3.41 -4.13
C ALA A 61 9.66 2.11 -4.48
N TYR A 62 9.21 0.99 -3.89
CA TYR A 62 9.74 -0.32 -4.19
C TYR A 62 9.43 -0.71 -5.63
N TYR A 63 8.18 -0.60 -6.07
CA TYR A 63 7.77 -0.90 -7.44
C TYR A 63 8.60 -0.13 -8.47
N ARG A 64 8.85 1.17 -8.24
CA ARG A 64 9.70 1.97 -9.14
C ARG A 64 11.16 1.51 -9.18
N SER A 65 11.66 0.95 -8.09
CA SER A 65 13.07 0.56 -7.97
C SER A 65 13.34 -0.87 -8.44
N PHE A 66 12.37 -1.77 -8.29
CA PHE A 66 12.54 -3.22 -8.46
C PHE A 66 11.48 -3.87 -9.35
N GLY A 67 10.44 -3.14 -9.75
CA GLY A 67 9.28 -3.70 -10.44
C GLY A 67 8.35 -4.51 -9.52
N CYS A 68 7.52 -5.35 -10.14
CA CYS A 68 6.61 -6.25 -9.43
C CYS A 68 7.23 -7.65 -9.29
N ASP A 69 7.93 -7.86 -8.19
CA ASP A 69 8.58 -9.13 -7.84
C ASP A 69 7.86 -9.86 -6.69
N ASP A 70 8.46 -10.96 -6.24
CA ASP A 70 7.91 -11.80 -5.19
C ASP A 70 7.87 -11.09 -3.83
N ILE A 71 8.74 -10.11 -3.60
CA ILE A 71 8.76 -9.32 -2.35
C ILE A 71 7.58 -8.36 -2.32
N LEU A 72 7.37 -7.61 -3.42
CA LEU A 72 6.22 -6.71 -3.50
C LEU A 72 4.91 -7.48 -3.36
N THR A 73 4.77 -8.58 -4.09
CA THR A 73 3.55 -9.40 -4.06
C THR A 73 3.34 -10.04 -2.69
N ALA A 74 4.38 -10.56 -2.03
CA ALA A 74 4.28 -11.08 -0.67
C ALA A 74 3.89 -9.99 0.34
N ALA A 75 4.45 -8.79 0.22
CA ALA A 75 4.12 -7.67 1.11
C ALA A 75 2.66 -7.24 0.96
N VAL A 76 2.16 -7.14 -0.28
CA VAL A 76 0.76 -6.80 -0.56
C VAL A 76 -0.16 -7.89 -0.01
N ARG A 77 0.21 -9.16 -0.20
CA ARG A 77 -0.58 -10.29 0.31
C ARG A 77 -0.69 -10.30 1.83
N ARG A 78 0.39 -9.94 2.53
CA ARG A 78 0.37 -9.80 3.99
C ARG A 78 -0.52 -8.64 4.44
N GLU A 79 -0.56 -7.54 3.69
CA GLU A 79 -1.34 -6.36 4.09
C GLU A 79 -2.84 -6.47 3.75
N PHE A 80 -3.19 -7.12 2.62
CA PHE A 80 -4.56 -7.11 2.09
C PHE A 80 -5.20 -8.50 1.91
N GLY A 81 -4.44 -9.58 2.05
CA GLY A 81 -4.91 -10.95 1.84
C GLY A 81 -4.49 -11.53 0.49
N LYS A 82 -5.07 -12.68 0.12
CA LYS A 82 -4.63 -13.43 -1.07
C LYS A 82 -5.15 -12.78 -2.36
N PHE A 83 -4.24 -12.19 -3.12
CA PHE A 83 -4.44 -11.72 -4.50
C PHE A 83 -3.45 -12.40 -5.43
N ASP A 84 -3.84 -12.59 -6.68
CA ASP A 84 -2.94 -13.09 -7.71
C ASP A 84 -1.85 -12.05 -8.05
N ARG A 85 -0.78 -12.51 -8.69
CA ARG A 85 0.35 -11.64 -9.02
C ARG A 85 -0.04 -10.57 -10.02
N ASP A 86 -0.82 -10.94 -11.04
CA ASP A 86 -1.14 -10.05 -12.16
C ASP A 86 -2.03 -8.88 -11.72
N GLU A 87 -2.97 -9.13 -10.81
CA GLU A 87 -3.83 -8.13 -10.17
C GLU A 87 -3.00 -7.13 -9.35
N ILE A 88 -2.03 -7.64 -8.56
CA ILE A 88 -1.11 -6.81 -7.80
C ILE A 88 -0.26 -5.96 -8.75
N CYS A 89 0.38 -6.58 -9.73
CA CYS A 89 1.27 -5.89 -10.66
C CYS A 89 0.51 -4.86 -11.49
N SER A 90 -0.70 -5.18 -11.97
CA SER A 90 -1.56 -4.27 -12.72
C SER A 90 -1.98 -3.06 -11.89
N PHE A 91 -2.26 -3.25 -10.60
CA PHE A 91 -2.54 -2.14 -9.68
C PHE A 91 -1.35 -1.18 -9.58
N PHE A 92 -0.13 -1.70 -9.39
CA PHE A 92 1.05 -0.84 -9.29
C PHE A 92 1.47 -0.19 -10.62
N GLU A 93 1.30 -0.90 -11.75
CA GLU A 93 1.51 -0.30 -13.07
C GLU A 93 0.53 0.83 -13.32
N LEU A 94 -0.74 0.66 -12.93
CA LEU A 94 -1.72 1.74 -12.99
C LEU A 94 -1.28 2.95 -12.15
N MET A 95 -0.53 2.75 -11.05
CA MET A 95 -0.03 3.81 -10.17
C MET A 95 1.37 4.32 -10.53
N ARG A 96 2.00 3.88 -11.63
CA ARG A 96 3.42 4.16 -11.95
C ARG A 96 3.82 5.64 -11.95
N GLY A 97 2.89 6.54 -12.26
CA GLY A 97 3.10 8.00 -12.23
C GLY A 97 3.01 8.65 -10.85
N MET A 98 2.55 7.93 -9.82
CA MET A 98 2.38 8.47 -8.48
C MET A 98 3.69 8.39 -7.69
N ARG A 99 4.05 9.50 -7.04
CA ARG A 99 5.28 9.59 -6.21
C ARG A 99 5.05 9.24 -4.74
N GLY A 100 3.83 9.45 -4.24
CA GLY A 100 3.41 9.17 -2.88
C GLY A 100 1.88 9.25 -2.75
N GLY A 101 1.39 9.23 -1.52
CA GLY A 101 -0.03 9.20 -1.18
C GLY A 101 -0.33 8.14 -0.14
N THR A 102 -1.51 8.21 0.46
CA THR A 102 -2.05 7.17 1.33
C THR A 102 -2.62 6.02 0.49
N TRP A 103 -2.86 4.87 1.13
CA TRP A 103 -3.57 3.77 0.48
C TRP A 103 -4.96 4.18 -0.05
N LEU A 104 -5.65 5.08 0.66
CA LEU A 104 -6.93 5.61 0.25
C LEU A 104 -6.82 6.45 -1.03
N ASP A 105 -5.78 7.27 -1.13
CA ASP A 105 -5.50 8.06 -2.36
C ASP A 105 -5.25 7.13 -3.56
N LEU A 106 -4.50 6.04 -3.36
CA LEU A 106 -4.26 5.07 -4.43
C LEU A 106 -5.54 4.37 -4.87
N ALA A 107 -6.41 3.99 -3.93
CA ALA A 107 -7.71 3.41 -4.26
C ALA A 107 -8.58 4.40 -5.04
N ALA A 108 -8.65 5.67 -4.60
CA ALA A 108 -9.42 6.71 -5.27
C ALA A 108 -8.91 6.96 -6.70
N VAL A 109 -7.60 7.08 -6.88
CA VAL A 109 -6.99 7.25 -8.21
C VAL A 109 -7.24 6.03 -9.09
N ALA A 110 -7.14 4.82 -8.55
CA ALA A 110 -7.42 3.60 -9.32
C ALA A 110 -8.88 3.57 -9.81
N VAL A 111 -9.84 3.92 -8.95
CA VAL A 111 -11.26 4.04 -9.34
C VAL A 111 -11.46 5.10 -10.41
N LEU A 112 -10.87 6.29 -10.25
CA LEU A 112 -10.95 7.37 -11.25
C LEU A 112 -10.33 6.98 -12.60
N ARG A 113 -9.33 6.08 -12.59
CA ARG A 113 -8.72 5.49 -13.80
C ARG A 113 -9.48 4.27 -14.33
N GLY A 114 -10.64 3.95 -13.77
CA GLY A 114 -11.50 2.87 -14.24
C GLY A 114 -11.08 1.47 -13.82
N ALA A 115 -10.22 1.33 -12.80
CA ALA A 115 -9.84 0.01 -12.27
C ALA A 115 -11.07 -0.70 -11.68
N ARG A 116 -11.22 -1.99 -11.99
CA ARG A 116 -12.34 -2.82 -11.51
C ARG A 116 -11.92 -4.04 -10.69
N ASN A 117 -10.65 -4.09 -10.26
CA ASN A 117 -10.10 -5.25 -9.59
C ASN A 117 -10.44 -5.28 -8.08
N ARG A 118 -10.33 -6.46 -7.46
CA ARG A 118 -10.68 -6.71 -6.07
C ARG A 118 -9.66 -6.15 -5.10
N LEU A 119 -8.40 -5.98 -5.53
CA LEU A 119 -7.38 -5.32 -4.73
C LEU A 119 -7.75 -3.86 -4.45
N VAL A 120 -8.22 -3.11 -5.45
CA VAL A 120 -8.72 -1.73 -5.25
C VAL A 120 -9.88 -1.71 -4.24
N ALA A 121 -10.83 -2.64 -4.37
CA ALA A 121 -11.91 -2.78 -3.41
C ALA A 121 -11.41 -3.11 -1.99
N ALA A 122 -10.38 -3.95 -1.84
CA ALA A 122 -9.82 -4.31 -0.54
C ALA A 122 -9.09 -3.14 0.12
N VAL A 123 -8.32 -2.38 -0.67
CA VAL A 123 -7.67 -1.16 -0.20
C VAL A 123 -8.72 -0.15 0.26
N ALA A 124 -9.75 0.07 -0.55
CA ALA A 124 -10.85 0.97 -0.22
C ALA A 124 -11.62 0.50 1.03
N ALA A 125 -11.93 -0.78 1.17
CA ALA A 125 -12.64 -1.31 2.34
C ALA A 125 -11.84 -1.13 3.64
N LYS A 126 -10.52 -1.31 3.57
CA LYS A 126 -9.62 -1.23 4.73
C LYS A 126 -9.38 0.21 5.19
N TYR A 127 -9.18 1.13 4.25
CA TYR A 127 -8.79 2.52 4.54
C TYR A 127 -9.90 3.55 4.34
N GLY A 128 -11.01 3.16 3.71
CA GLY A 128 -12.18 4.00 3.52
C GLY A 128 -13.10 4.02 4.74
N VAL A 129 -14.29 4.56 4.53
CA VAL A 129 -15.28 4.80 5.59
C VAL A 129 -16.44 3.82 5.50
N GLU A 130 -17.16 3.65 6.60
CA GLU A 130 -18.50 3.09 6.56
C GLU A 130 -19.42 4.11 5.89
N ILE A 131 -20.09 3.70 4.81
CA ILE A 131 -21.01 4.56 4.06
C ILE A 131 -22.43 4.35 4.58
N ASP A 132 -22.78 3.09 4.84
CA ASP A 132 -24.03 2.65 5.44
C ASP A 132 -23.81 1.29 6.14
N GLY A 133 -24.87 0.72 6.72
CA GLY A 133 -24.80 -0.57 7.43
C GLY A 133 -24.47 -1.79 6.55
N LEU A 134 -24.30 -1.64 5.25
CA LEU A 134 -23.96 -2.68 4.26
C LEU A 134 -22.61 -2.44 3.57
N HIS A 135 -22.18 -1.19 3.43
CA HIS A 135 -21.05 -0.77 2.59
C HIS A 135 -19.93 -0.11 3.41
N ARG A 136 -18.71 -0.61 3.22
CA ARG A 136 -17.48 0.02 3.72
C ARG A 136 -16.49 0.20 2.58
N GLY A 137 -16.07 1.43 2.31
CA GLY A 137 -15.22 1.73 1.17
C GLY A 137 -15.14 3.21 0.82
N ILE A 138 -15.04 3.47 -0.48
CA ILE A 138 -15.12 4.80 -1.09
C ILE A 138 -16.24 4.83 -2.13
N TYR A 139 -16.85 5.99 -2.29
CA TYR A 139 -17.84 6.27 -3.31
C TYR A 139 -17.42 7.52 -4.10
N ILE A 140 -17.12 7.35 -5.39
CA ILE A 140 -16.58 8.40 -6.24
C ILE A 140 -17.30 8.35 -7.59
N ASN A 141 -17.90 9.46 -8.01
CA ASN A 141 -18.55 9.61 -9.31
C ASN A 141 -19.52 8.48 -9.69
N GLY A 142 -20.35 8.03 -8.75
CA GLY A 142 -21.33 6.96 -8.99
C GLY A 142 -20.76 5.53 -8.91
N VAL A 143 -19.47 5.38 -8.63
CA VAL A 143 -18.78 4.10 -8.48
C VAL A 143 -18.46 3.86 -7.01
N PHE A 144 -18.92 2.71 -6.50
CA PHE A 144 -18.50 2.20 -5.21
C PHE A 144 -17.28 1.29 -5.39
N ALA A 145 -16.28 1.47 -4.55
CA ALA A 145 -15.17 0.53 -4.38
C ALA A 145 -15.04 0.18 -2.90
N GLY A 146 -15.12 -1.10 -2.56
CA GLY A 146 -15.09 -1.51 -1.16
C GLY A 146 -15.67 -2.89 -0.89
N TYR A 147 -16.02 -3.12 0.37
CA TYR A 147 -16.73 -4.31 0.82
C TYR A 147 -18.22 -4.03 0.95
N CYS A 148 -19.04 -4.88 0.33
CA CYS A 148 -20.49 -4.94 0.49
C CYS A 148 -20.85 -6.26 1.18
N LYS A 149 -21.73 -6.23 2.18
CA LYS A 149 -22.24 -7.46 2.83
C LYS A 149 -22.93 -8.45 1.87
N ARG A 150 -23.43 -7.97 0.73
CA ARG A 150 -24.13 -8.79 -0.29
C ARG A 150 -23.21 -9.24 -1.42
N CYS A 151 -22.33 -8.35 -1.90
CA CYS A 151 -21.53 -8.58 -3.10
C CYS A 151 -20.06 -8.94 -2.81
N GLY A 152 -19.60 -8.80 -1.56
CA GLY A 152 -18.20 -8.95 -1.19
C GLY A 152 -17.34 -7.75 -1.61
N LEU A 153 -16.08 -8.00 -1.97
CA LEU A 153 -15.15 -6.97 -2.45
C LEU A 153 -15.43 -6.65 -3.92
N VAL A 154 -15.89 -5.43 -4.19
CA VAL A 154 -16.33 -5.01 -5.52
C VAL A 154 -15.92 -3.58 -5.86
N VAL A 155 -15.74 -3.33 -7.16
CA VAL A 155 -15.68 -1.99 -7.75
C VAL A 155 -16.72 -1.92 -8.87
N LEU A 156 -17.84 -1.24 -8.64
CA LEU A 156 -18.96 -1.20 -9.58
C LEU A 156 -19.83 0.05 -9.42
N PRO A 157 -20.58 0.44 -10.47
CA PRO A 157 -21.63 1.43 -10.33
C PRO A 157 -22.66 0.96 -9.30
N CYS A 158 -22.88 1.72 -8.24
CA CYS A 158 -23.76 1.35 -7.14
C CYS A 158 -24.69 2.53 -6.82
N ARG A 159 -26.00 2.29 -6.75
CA ARG A 159 -26.93 3.26 -6.20
C ARG A 159 -27.03 2.99 -4.71
N ILE A 160 -26.31 3.78 -3.92
CA ILE A 160 -26.41 3.74 -2.47
C ILE A 160 -27.76 4.39 -2.12
N GLU A 161 -28.73 3.55 -1.74
CA GLU A 161 -29.99 4.02 -1.16
C GLU A 161 -29.64 4.63 0.21
N ARG A 162 -29.63 5.97 0.28
CA ARG A 162 -29.40 6.73 1.50
C ARG A 162 -30.65 6.82 2.34
#